data_AF-A0A2V5WEB5-F1
#
_entry.id   AF-A0A2V5WEB5-F1
#
_cell.length_a   1.000
_cell.length_b   1.000
_cell.length_c   1.000
_cell.angle_alpha   90.00
_cell.angle_beta   90.00
_cell.angle_gamma   90.00
#
_symmetry.space_group_name_H-M   'P 1'
#
loop_
_entity.id
_entity.type
_entity.pdbx_description
1 polymer ?
#
loop_
_entity_poly.entity_id
_entity_poly.type
_entity_poly.pdbx_seq_one_letter_code
_entity_poly.pdbx_strand_id
1 'polypeptide(L)'
;NHPLLRRMTIEAPGTYHHSLVVANLAEAAAEAIGANATLCRVCSYFHDVGKLVKPEYFTENMNFERNPHDDLAPTMSALIIIAHVKEGIDLALKHRLNRQIIDIIQEHHGTSLVYYFYKRALQQQEDARTGGKIMNLREEDVPEVREETFRYSGPKPQTKESAIISLADMIESASRSLEKPTPQKIEQLVNELISQRIADGQLVECDLTLADLNLIAERFRFTLMTMLHTRIAYPKQDTKITPIRDTALQPDVMAGTRKPESAPPISAA
;
A
#
# COMPACT_ATOMS: atom_id res chain seq x y z
N ASN A 1 -16.06 -9.72 14.48
CA ASN A 1 -16.08 -9.02 13.17
C ASN A 1 -16.82 -7.69 13.30
N HIS A 2 -16.09 -6.58 13.21
CA HIS A 2 -16.64 -5.22 13.32
C HIS A 2 -17.16 -4.73 11.94
N PRO A 3 -18.30 -4.01 11.86
CA PRO A 3 -18.88 -3.57 10.59
C PRO A 3 -17.93 -2.73 9.70
N LEU A 4 -17.15 -1.82 10.28
CA LEU A 4 -16.18 -1.01 9.50
C LEU A 4 -15.12 -1.86 8.81
N LEU A 5 -14.58 -2.88 9.48
CA LEU A 5 -13.57 -3.74 8.87
C LEU A 5 -14.17 -4.54 7.72
N ARG A 6 -15.42 -5.01 7.86
CA ARG A 6 -16.13 -5.69 6.77
C ARG A 6 -16.33 -4.78 5.58
N ARG A 7 -16.70 -3.51 5.80
CA ARG A 7 -16.80 -2.51 4.74
C ARG A 7 -15.46 -2.30 4.06
N MET A 8 -14.38 -2.13 4.82
CA MET A 8 -13.04 -1.91 4.28
C MET A 8 -12.58 -3.08 3.40
N THR A 9 -12.87 -4.33 3.77
CA THR A 9 -12.58 -5.49 2.91
C THR A 9 -13.31 -5.46 1.56
N ILE A 10 -14.50 -4.87 1.48
CA ILE A 10 -15.34 -4.88 0.26
C ILE A 10 -15.12 -3.61 -0.57
N GLU A 11 -15.11 -2.45 0.08
CA GLU A 11 -15.09 -1.12 -0.54
C GLU A 11 -13.66 -0.59 -0.78
N ALA A 12 -12.69 -0.99 0.07
CA ALA A 12 -11.30 -0.52 0.02
C ALA A 12 -10.30 -1.69 0.30
N PRO A 13 -10.29 -2.75 -0.52
CA PRO A 13 -9.56 -3.99 -0.25
C PRO A 13 -8.04 -3.77 -0.16
N GLY A 14 -7.49 -2.81 -0.89
CA GLY A 14 -6.09 -2.43 -0.83
C GLY A 14 -5.72 -1.84 0.53
N THR A 15 -6.51 -0.88 1.01
CA THR A 15 -6.35 -0.30 2.35
C THR A 15 -6.54 -1.34 3.45
N TYR A 16 -7.47 -2.29 3.27
CA TYR A 16 -7.62 -3.40 4.20
C TYR A 16 -6.34 -4.27 4.26
N HIS A 17 -5.78 -4.62 3.10
CA HIS A 17 -4.55 -5.41 3.06
C HIS A 17 -3.36 -4.66 3.67
N HIS A 18 -3.20 -3.38 3.34
CA HIS A 18 -2.24 -2.47 3.97
C HIS A 18 -2.34 -2.50 5.50
N SER A 19 -3.55 -2.28 6.03
CA SER A 19 -3.80 -2.27 7.47
C SER A 19 -3.42 -3.57 8.17
N LEU A 20 -3.54 -4.73 7.50
CA LEU A 20 -3.10 -6.01 8.05
C LEU A 20 -1.57 -6.13 8.13
N VAL A 21 -0.86 -5.62 7.13
CA VAL A 21 0.62 -5.62 7.12
C VAL A 21 1.15 -4.66 8.18
N VAL A 22 0.59 -3.46 8.26
CA VAL A 22 0.89 -2.48 9.32
C VAL A 22 0.65 -3.09 10.70
N ALA A 23 -0.46 -3.80 10.90
CA ALA A 23 -0.75 -4.47 12.17
C ALA A 23 0.32 -5.49 12.57
N ASN A 24 0.82 -6.29 11.63
CA ASN A 24 1.87 -7.27 11.90
C ASN A 24 3.22 -6.60 12.20
N LEU A 25 3.56 -5.52 11.49
CA LEU A 25 4.76 -4.74 11.75
C LEU A 25 4.70 -4.09 13.15
N ALA A 26 3.60 -3.40 13.44
CA ALA A 26 3.41 -2.66 14.69
C ALA A 26 3.34 -3.59 15.91
N GLU A 27 2.66 -4.73 15.81
CA GLU A 27 2.59 -5.73 16.88
C GLU A 27 3.99 -6.26 17.24
N ALA A 28 4.76 -6.71 16.24
CA ALA A 28 6.10 -7.26 16.46
C ALA A 28 7.08 -6.23 17.03
N ALA A 29 6.98 -4.97 16.59
CA ALA A 29 7.80 -3.88 17.11
C ALA A 29 7.43 -3.52 18.55
N ALA A 30 6.13 -3.45 18.86
CA ALA A 30 5.64 -3.18 20.20
C ALA A 30 6.03 -4.26 21.21
N GLU A 31 5.91 -5.53 20.83
CA GLU A 31 6.33 -6.66 21.68
C GLU A 31 7.81 -6.58 22.04
N ALA A 32 8.66 -6.20 21.08
CA ALA A 32 10.10 -6.14 21.30
C ALA A 32 10.53 -5.07 22.32
N ILE A 33 9.82 -3.93 22.38
CA ILE A 33 10.14 -2.86 23.34
C ILE A 33 9.26 -2.91 24.60
N GLY A 34 8.41 -3.93 24.76
CA GLY A 34 7.50 -4.06 25.90
C GLY A 34 6.33 -3.07 25.91
N ALA A 35 5.94 -2.53 24.75
CA ALA A 35 4.74 -1.74 24.57
C ALA A 35 3.49 -2.63 24.38
N ASN A 36 2.31 -2.04 24.31
CA ASN A 36 1.06 -2.80 24.18
C ASN A 36 0.85 -3.32 22.75
N ALA A 37 1.38 -4.53 22.48
CA ALA A 37 1.31 -5.18 21.17
C ALA A 37 -0.13 -5.42 20.68
N THR A 38 -1.04 -5.83 21.56
CA THR A 38 -2.46 -6.04 21.21
C THR A 38 -3.13 -4.73 20.81
N LEU A 39 -2.84 -3.63 21.52
CA LEU A 39 -3.35 -2.31 21.15
C LEU A 39 -2.83 -1.89 19.77
N CYS A 40 -1.53 -2.04 19.52
CA CYS A 40 -0.94 -1.75 18.21
C CYS A 40 -1.61 -2.53 17.08
N ARG A 41 -1.80 -3.84 17.26
CA ARG A 41 -2.44 -4.71 16.28
C ARG A 41 -3.87 -4.25 15.97
N VAL A 42 -4.68 -4.04 17.02
CA VAL A 42 -6.09 -3.68 16.87
C VAL A 42 -6.23 -2.30 16.24
N CYS A 43 -5.48 -1.29 16.72
CA CYS A 43 -5.60 0.07 16.19
C CYS A 43 -5.12 0.18 14.75
N SER A 44 -4.11 -0.59 14.37
CA SER A 44 -3.66 -0.67 12.96
C SER A 44 -4.75 -1.15 12.02
N TYR A 45 -5.70 -1.97 12.46
CA TYR A 45 -6.85 -2.34 11.62
C TYR A 45 -7.79 -1.18 11.30
N PHE A 46 -7.76 -0.13 12.12
CA PHE A 46 -8.69 0.98 12.01
C PHE A 46 -8.04 2.31 11.60
N HIS A 47 -6.71 2.45 11.66
CA HIS A 47 -6.02 3.73 11.46
C HIS A 47 -6.46 4.45 10.18
N ASP A 48 -6.71 3.68 9.14
CA ASP A 48 -7.00 4.15 7.78
C ASP A 48 -8.49 4.07 7.37
N VAL A 49 -9.41 3.79 8.30
CA VAL A 49 -10.84 3.58 7.93
C VAL A 49 -11.50 4.79 7.30
N GLY A 50 -10.93 5.99 7.44
CA GLY A 50 -11.39 7.17 6.73
C GLY A 50 -11.30 7.07 5.21
N LYS A 51 -10.35 6.29 4.68
CA LYS A 51 -10.22 6.04 3.25
C LYS A 51 -11.47 5.41 2.62
N LEU A 52 -12.36 4.82 3.43
CA LEU A 52 -13.69 4.35 3.01
C LEU A 52 -14.57 5.43 2.38
N VAL A 53 -14.34 6.71 2.66
CA VAL A 53 -15.19 7.78 2.11
C VAL A 53 -14.88 8.03 0.62
N LYS A 54 -13.61 7.86 0.22
CA LYS A 54 -13.14 8.07 -1.15
C LYS A 54 -12.04 7.06 -1.54
N PRO A 55 -12.33 5.75 -1.57
CA PRO A 55 -11.30 4.72 -1.75
C PRO A 55 -10.48 4.91 -3.03
N GLU A 56 -11.11 5.36 -4.10
CA GLU A 56 -10.52 5.54 -5.42
C GLU A 56 -9.40 6.59 -5.48
N TYR A 57 -9.26 7.45 -4.47
CA TYR A 57 -8.19 8.43 -4.35
C TYR A 57 -6.96 7.91 -3.59
N PHE A 58 -6.95 6.65 -3.16
CA PHE A 58 -5.80 6.05 -2.47
C PHE A 58 -5.17 4.98 -3.34
N THR A 59 -3.86 5.10 -3.57
CA THR A 59 -3.12 4.33 -4.59
C THR A 59 -3.26 2.82 -4.44
N GLU A 60 -3.40 2.32 -3.21
CA GLU A 60 -3.58 0.90 -2.94
C GLU A 60 -4.94 0.35 -3.40
N ASN A 61 -5.93 1.22 -3.65
CA ASN A 61 -7.25 0.85 -4.18
C ASN A 61 -7.49 1.31 -5.62
N MET A 62 -6.54 2.02 -6.23
CA MET A 62 -6.69 2.55 -7.58
C MET A 62 -6.67 1.43 -8.62
N ASN A 63 -7.53 1.57 -9.64
CA ASN A 63 -7.41 0.78 -10.87
C ASN A 63 -6.28 1.36 -11.75
N PHE A 64 -5.46 0.49 -12.33
CA PHE A 64 -4.27 0.86 -13.11
C PHE A 64 -4.54 1.72 -14.37
N GLU A 65 -5.79 1.91 -14.77
CA GLU A 65 -6.15 2.58 -16.01
C GLU A 65 -6.19 4.11 -15.91
N ARG A 66 -6.47 4.68 -14.73
CA ARG A 66 -6.58 6.14 -14.53
C ARG A 66 -6.31 6.53 -13.08
N ASN A 67 -5.40 7.49 -12.88
CA ASN A 67 -5.17 8.12 -11.58
C ASN A 67 -6.05 9.37 -11.43
N PRO A 68 -7.01 9.42 -10.49
CA PRO A 68 -7.91 10.56 -10.34
C PRO A 68 -7.20 11.85 -9.88
N HIS A 69 -5.96 11.76 -9.39
CA HIS A 69 -5.17 12.95 -9.04
C HIS A 69 -4.54 13.65 -10.24
N ASP A 70 -4.54 13.04 -11.43
CA ASP A 70 -3.99 13.67 -12.63
C ASP A 70 -4.85 14.87 -13.04
N ASP A 71 -6.16 14.79 -12.82
CA ASP A 71 -7.15 15.82 -13.14
C ASP A 71 -7.33 16.89 -12.04
N LEU A 72 -6.58 16.79 -10.94
CA LEU A 72 -6.70 17.68 -9.79
C LEU A 72 -5.48 18.57 -9.60
N ALA A 73 -5.73 19.79 -9.10
CA ALA A 73 -4.68 20.63 -8.56
C ALA A 73 -4.01 19.90 -7.36
N PRO A 74 -2.68 20.02 -7.17
CA PRO A 74 -1.99 19.35 -6.07
C PRO A 74 -2.54 19.68 -4.69
N THR A 75 -3.01 20.92 -4.48
CA THR A 75 -3.68 21.36 -3.26
C THR A 75 -4.98 20.58 -3.00
N MET A 76 -5.80 20.36 -4.04
CA MET A 76 -7.02 19.57 -3.94
C MET A 76 -6.73 18.11 -3.64
N SER A 77 -5.72 17.53 -4.28
CA SER A 77 -5.26 16.17 -3.99
C SER A 77 -4.78 16.05 -2.54
N ALA A 78 -3.96 16.99 -2.06
CA ALA A 78 -3.51 17.01 -0.67
C ALA A 78 -4.68 17.13 0.31
N LEU A 79 -5.68 17.97 0.02
CA LEU A 79 -6.88 18.09 0.87
C LEU A 79 -7.66 16.78 0.96
N ILE A 80 -7.82 16.05 -0.15
CA ILE A 80 -8.49 14.73 -0.16
C ILE A 80 -7.71 13.73 0.68
N ILE A 81 -6.38 13.67 0.48
CA ILE A 81 -5.53 12.76 1.25
C ILE A 81 -5.57 13.12 2.74
N ILE A 82 -5.43 14.39 3.12
CA ILE A 82 -5.44 14.80 4.54
C ILE A 82 -6.81 14.55 5.20
N ALA A 83 -7.91 14.66 4.43
CA ALA A 83 -9.27 14.52 4.96
C ALA A 83 -9.56 13.12 5.53
N HIS A 84 -8.88 12.06 5.08
CA HIS A 84 -9.14 10.70 5.56
C HIS A 84 -8.99 10.60 7.09
N VAL A 85 -8.10 11.38 7.70
CA VAL A 85 -7.96 11.38 9.16
C VAL A 85 -9.25 11.84 9.85
N LYS A 86 -9.82 12.98 9.41
CA LYS A 86 -11.06 13.52 9.97
C LYS A 86 -12.26 12.62 9.67
N GLU A 87 -12.32 12.08 8.46
CA GLU A 87 -13.33 11.12 8.03
C GLU A 87 -13.26 9.82 8.84
N GLY A 88 -12.04 9.36 9.15
CA GLY A 88 -11.79 8.20 10.00
C GLY A 88 -12.27 8.42 11.43
N ILE A 89 -12.01 9.60 12.00
CA ILE A 89 -12.50 9.98 13.33
C ILE A 89 -14.04 10.00 13.35
N ASP A 90 -14.68 10.61 12.35
CA ASP A 90 -16.15 10.65 12.25
C ASP A 90 -16.75 9.24 12.15
N LEU A 91 -16.18 8.37 11.31
CA LEU A 91 -16.59 6.96 11.21
C LEU A 91 -16.38 6.21 12.53
N ALA A 92 -15.23 6.40 13.18
CA ALA A 92 -14.92 5.77 14.46
C ALA A 92 -15.91 6.17 15.56
N LEU A 93 -16.26 7.46 15.63
CA LEU A 93 -17.26 7.98 16.57
C LEU A 93 -18.65 7.43 16.29
N LYS A 94 -19.10 7.43 15.03
CA LYS A 94 -20.41 6.86 14.61
C LYS A 94 -20.53 5.39 14.97
N HIS A 95 -19.43 4.65 14.89
CA HIS A 95 -19.36 3.23 15.24
C HIS A 95 -18.97 2.96 16.69
N ARG A 96 -18.83 4.00 17.53
CA ARG A 96 -18.52 3.92 18.96
C ARG A 96 -17.23 3.14 19.24
N LEU A 97 -16.20 3.35 18.44
CA LEU A 97 -14.87 2.80 18.71
C LEU A 97 -14.28 3.41 19.98
N ASN A 98 -13.41 2.65 20.63
CA ASN A 98 -12.73 3.10 21.84
C ASN A 98 -11.86 4.33 21.57
N ARG A 99 -11.70 5.17 22.60
CA ARG A 99 -10.92 6.42 22.52
C ARG A 99 -9.52 6.22 21.97
N GLN A 100 -8.82 5.17 22.42
CA GLN A 100 -7.46 4.86 21.95
C GLN A 100 -7.38 4.59 20.44
N ILE A 101 -8.42 3.99 19.84
CA ILE A 101 -8.47 3.78 18.38
C ILE A 101 -8.66 5.12 17.67
N ILE A 102 -9.54 5.97 18.19
CA ILE A 102 -9.82 7.31 17.65
C ILE A 102 -8.54 8.18 17.70
N ASP A 103 -7.82 8.15 18.82
CA ASP A 103 -6.57 8.88 18.99
C ASP A 103 -5.52 8.44 17.97
N ILE A 104 -5.36 7.12 17.76
CA ILE A 104 -4.41 6.61 16.75
C ILE A 104 -4.83 6.97 15.32
N ILE A 105 -6.13 6.93 14.98
CA ILE A 105 -6.60 7.43 13.69
C ILE A 105 -6.20 8.90 13.51
N GLN A 106 -6.32 9.71 14.56
CA GLN A 106 -5.96 11.12 14.51
C GLN A 106 -4.44 11.35 14.39
N GLU A 107 -3.64 10.55 15.08
CA GLU A 107 -2.21 10.78 15.33
C GLU A 107 -1.27 10.09 14.34
N HIS A 108 -1.70 9.04 13.63
CA HIS A 108 -0.76 8.15 12.92
C HIS A 108 0.08 8.84 11.83
N HIS A 109 -0.38 9.96 11.25
CA HIS A 109 0.46 10.78 10.37
C HIS A 109 1.17 11.94 11.09
N GLY A 110 0.73 12.29 12.29
CA GLY A 110 1.23 13.43 13.04
C GLY A 110 1.01 14.72 12.27
N THR A 111 2.08 15.49 12.12
CA THR A 111 2.11 16.72 11.32
C THR A 111 2.92 16.55 10.03
N SER A 112 3.05 15.32 9.53
CA SER A 112 3.90 15.05 8.37
C SER A 112 3.40 15.77 7.11
N LEU A 113 4.35 16.03 6.22
CA LEU A 113 4.09 16.65 4.93
C LEU A 113 3.61 15.61 3.91
N VAL A 114 2.53 15.93 3.19
CA VAL A 114 2.10 15.20 1.99
C VAL A 114 3.04 15.55 0.84
N TYR A 115 4.25 14.98 0.91
CA TYR A 115 5.42 15.43 0.18
C TYR A 115 5.25 15.43 -1.34
N TYR A 116 4.65 14.38 -1.91
CA TYR A 116 4.47 14.27 -3.36
C TYR A 116 3.67 15.46 -3.94
N PHE A 117 2.52 15.77 -3.34
CA PHE A 117 1.68 16.87 -3.82
C PHE A 117 2.29 18.25 -3.51
N TYR A 118 3.02 18.38 -2.41
CA TYR A 118 3.79 19.60 -2.12
C TYR A 118 4.86 19.85 -3.20
N LYS A 119 5.65 18.84 -3.55
CA LYS A 119 6.67 18.96 -4.62
C LYS A 119 6.05 19.22 -5.98
N ARG A 120 4.92 18.59 -6.30
CA ARG A 120 4.16 18.87 -7.54
C ARG A 120 3.65 20.32 -7.56
N ALA A 121 3.20 20.86 -6.43
CA ALA A 121 2.79 22.25 -6.32
C ALA A 121 3.96 23.23 -6.53
N LEU A 122 5.12 22.96 -5.91
CA LEU A 122 6.34 23.75 -6.13
C LEU A 122 6.79 23.74 -7.60
N GLN A 123 6.74 22.57 -8.24
CA GLN A 123 7.07 22.46 -9.67
C GLN A 123 6.11 23.29 -10.52
N GLN A 124 4.80 23.18 -10.28
CA GLN A 124 3.81 23.98 -11.00
C GLN A 124 4.01 25.49 -10.80
N GLN A 125 4.41 25.90 -9.60
CA GLN A 125 4.75 27.30 -9.30
C GLN A 125 5.98 27.76 -10.09
N GLU A 126 7.04 26.94 -10.15
CA GLU A 126 8.25 27.23 -10.91
C GLU A 126 7.98 27.30 -12.42
N ASP A 127 7.19 26.36 -12.94
CA ASP A 127 6.77 26.32 -14.34
C ASP A 127 5.93 27.56 -14.69
N ALA A 128 5.01 27.97 -13.81
CA ALA A 128 4.21 29.18 -14.00
C ALA A 128 5.05 30.45 -13.98
N ARG A 129 6.08 30.53 -13.14
CA ARG A 129 7.04 31.66 -13.14
C ARG A 129 7.88 31.68 -14.41
N THR A 130 8.31 30.51 -14.89
CA THR A 130 9.15 30.40 -16.09
C THR A 130 8.36 30.66 -17.38
N GLY A 131 7.17 30.06 -17.51
CA GLY A 131 6.24 30.29 -18.62
C GLY A 131 5.55 31.66 -18.56
N GLY A 132 5.29 32.18 -17.37
CA GLY A 132 4.74 33.52 -17.13
C GLY A 132 5.67 34.64 -17.59
N LYS A 133 6.99 34.45 -17.53
CA LYS A 133 7.99 35.35 -18.15
C LYS A 133 7.83 35.45 -19.68
N ILE A 134 7.30 34.41 -20.32
CA ILE A 134 7.00 34.41 -21.77
C ILE A 134 5.66 35.09 -22.06
N MET A 135 4.71 35.05 -21.11
CA MET A 135 3.34 35.59 -21.26
C MET A 135 3.07 36.92 -20.51
N ASN A 136 4.10 37.60 -19.99
CA ASN A 136 3.99 38.81 -19.16
C ASN A 136 3.07 38.69 -17.93
N LEU A 137 2.99 37.50 -17.30
CA LEU A 137 2.35 37.38 -15.99
C LEU A 137 3.21 38.08 -14.94
N ARG A 138 2.58 38.84 -14.03
CA ARG A 138 3.29 39.44 -12.90
C ARG A 138 3.58 38.36 -11.86
N GLU A 139 4.73 38.45 -11.20
CA GLU A 139 5.12 37.47 -10.17
C GLU A 139 4.11 37.39 -9.02
N GLU A 140 3.39 38.48 -8.75
CA GLU A 140 2.30 38.58 -7.76
C GLU A 140 1.04 37.78 -8.12
N ASP A 141 0.86 37.42 -9.40
CA ASP A 141 -0.29 36.65 -9.88
C ASP A 141 -0.05 35.12 -9.75
N VAL A 142 1.17 34.68 -9.39
CA VAL A 142 1.51 33.26 -9.16
C VAL A 142 1.24 32.89 -7.70
N PRO A 143 0.29 31.98 -7.41
CA PRO A 143 -0.02 31.59 -6.03
C PRO A 143 1.20 31.08 -5.27
N GLU A 144 1.36 31.54 -4.04
CA GLU A 144 2.40 31.06 -3.14
C GLU A 144 2.07 29.64 -2.64
N VAL A 145 3.02 28.71 -2.79
CA VAL A 145 2.89 27.36 -2.23
C VAL A 145 3.32 27.40 -0.77
N ARG A 146 2.35 27.21 0.14
CA ARG A 146 2.57 27.19 1.58
C ARG A 146 2.62 25.76 2.09
N GLU A 147 3.71 25.38 2.76
CA GLU A 147 3.94 24.03 3.26
C GLU A 147 2.83 23.56 4.22
N GLU A 148 2.27 24.48 5.00
CA GLU A 148 1.20 24.23 5.99
C GLU A 148 -0.07 23.68 5.32
N THR A 149 -0.31 24.01 4.05
CA THR A 149 -1.47 23.51 3.28
C THR A 149 -1.35 22.01 2.99
N PHE A 150 -0.14 21.47 3.02
CA PHE A 150 0.18 20.09 2.69
C PHE A 150 0.53 19.26 3.93
N ARG A 151 0.46 19.82 5.14
CA ARG A 151 0.72 19.09 6.38
C ARG A 151 -0.59 18.59 7.00
N TYR A 152 -0.53 17.40 7.58
CA TYR A 152 -1.59 16.92 8.45
C TYR A 152 -1.73 17.84 9.67
N SER A 153 -2.96 17.97 10.19
CA SER A 153 -3.23 18.85 11.34
C SER A 153 -2.72 18.31 12.68
N GLY A 154 -2.33 17.03 12.73
CA GLY A 154 -1.94 16.36 13.97
C GLY A 154 -3.09 16.09 14.94
N PRO A 155 -2.77 15.86 16.24
CA PRO A 155 -1.45 16.08 16.86
C PRO A 155 -0.41 15.03 16.44
N LYS A 156 0.85 15.24 16.83
CA LYS A 156 1.90 14.21 16.71
C LYS A 156 1.55 13.00 17.57
N PRO A 157 2.14 11.83 17.32
CA PRO A 157 2.00 10.67 18.20
C PRO A 157 2.24 11.03 19.68
N GLN A 158 1.25 10.74 20.53
CA GLN A 158 1.30 11.06 21.98
C GLN A 158 1.76 9.85 22.82
N THR A 159 1.82 8.66 22.23
CA THR A 159 2.15 7.40 22.92
C THR A 159 3.16 6.59 22.12
N LYS A 160 3.84 5.63 22.78
CA LYS A 160 4.75 4.71 22.10
C LYS A 160 4.01 3.92 21.02
N GLU A 161 2.80 3.47 21.30
CA GLU A 161 1.98 2.68 20.38
C GLU A 161 1.57 3.49 19.14
N SER A 162 1.13 4.73 19.34
CA SER A 162 0.81 5.64 18.23
C SER A 162 2.03 5.89 17.34
N ALA A 163 3.20 6.11 17.96
CA ALA A 163 4.45 6.31 17.23
C ALA A 163 4.90 5.05 16.48
N ILE A 164 4.76 3.86 17.07
CA ILE A 164 5.06 2.58 16.40
C ILE A 164 4.17 2.39 15.17
N ILE A 165 2.87 2.66 15.29
CA ILE A 165 1.92 2.54 14.17
C ILE A 165 2.26 3.55 13.08
N SER A 166 2.58 4.79 13.46
CA SER A 166 3.02 5.84 12.53
C SER A 166 4.26 5.42 11.72
N LEU A 167 5.25 4.83 12.38
CA LEU A 167 6.45 4.33 11.71
C LEU A 167 6.16 3.12 10.84
N ALA A 168 5.34 2.18 11.33
CA ALA A 168 4.94 0.98 10.58
C ALA A 168 4.19 1.33 9.30
N ASP A 169 3.21 2.24 9.36
CA ASP A 169 2.43 2.73 8.21
C ASP A 169 3.32 3.32 7.11
N MET A 170 4.21 4.24 7.50
CA MET A 170 5.17 4.87 6.59
C MET A 170 6.11 3.84 5.93
N ILE A 171 6.67 2.93 6.74
CA ILE A 171 7.63 1.92 6.26
C ILE A 171 6.95 0.91 5.34
N GLU A 172 5.75 0.45 5.68
CA GLU A 172 4.95 -0.43 4.85
C GLU A 172 4.72 0.21 3.48
N SER A 173 4.16 1.42 3.49
CA SER A 173 3.79 2.16 2.28
C SER A 173 5.00 2.36 1.37
N ALA A 174 6.13 2.76 1.94
CA ALA A 174 7.36 2.96 1.17
C ALA A 174 7.95 1.65 0.64
N SER A 175 7.83 0.54 1.40
CA SER A 175 8.38 -0.76 1.00
C SER A 175 7.73 -1.33 -0.25
N ARG A 176 6.46 -0.97 -0.53
CA ARG A 176 5.74 -1.38 -1.75
C ARG A 176 6.38 -0.88 -3.03
N SER A 177 7.17 0.20 -2.97
CA SER A 177 7.90 0.74 -4.11
C SER A 177 9.22 0.01 -4.42
N LEU A 178 9.64 -0.93 -3.57
CA LEU A 178 10.88 -1.69 -3.78
C LEU A 178 10.70 -2.77 -4.85
N GLU A 179 11.28 -2.56 -6.04
CA GLU A 179 11.25 -3.57 -7.12
C GLU A 179 11.91 -4.91 -6.73
N LYS A 180 13.00 -4.84 -5.97
CA LYS A 180 13.79 -6.01 -5.51
C LYS A 180 14.19 -5.81 -4.06
N PRO A 181 13.44 -6.37 -3.10
CA PRO A 181 13.66 -6.16 -1.67
C PRO A 181 14.82 -7.03 -1.18
N THR A 182 16.06 -6.53 -1.31
CA THR A 182 17.23 -7.16 -0.69
C THR A 182 17.34 -6.74 0.78
N PRO A 183 17.99 -7.53 1.65
CA PRO A 183 18.21 -7.16 3.06
C PRO A 183 18.81 -5.76 3.23
N GLN A 184 19.82 -5.41 2.42
CA GLN A 184 20.48 -4.11 2.46
C GLN A 184 19.54 -2.95 2.06
N LYS A 185 18.69 -3.15 1.05
CA LYS A 185 17.73 -2.13 0.62
C LYS A 185 16.63 -1.90 1.67
N ILE A 186 16.15 -2.98 2.29
CA ILE A 186 15.19 -2.89 3.40
C ILE A 186 15.82 -2.16 4.58
N GLU A 187 17.08 -2.47 4.91
CA GLU A 187 17.80 -1.80 6.00
C GLU A 187 17.97 -0.30 5.75
N GLN A 188 18.43 0.07 4.55
CA GLN A 188 18.56 1.46 4.15
C GLN A 188 17.22 2.20 4.23
N LEU A 189 16.15 1.62 3.67
CA LEU A 189 14.82 2.21 3.68
C LEU A 189 14.33 2.47 5.11
N VAL A 190 14.40 1.46 5.99
CA VAL A 190 13.92 1.58 7.37
C VAL A 190 14.70 2.64 8.14
N ASN A 191 16.04 2.62 8.04
CA ASN A 191 16.90 3.56 8.75
C ASN A 191 16.71 4.99 8.25
N GLU A 192 16.57 5.19 6.94
CA GLU A 192 16.34 6.49 6.33
C GLU A 192 15.00 7.08 6.79
N LEU A 193 13.91 6.31 6.71
CA LEU A 193 12.58 6.79 7.07
C LEU A 193 12.44 7.12 8.56
N ILE A 194 13.04 6.30 9.45
CA ILE A 194 13.08 6.62 10.88
C ILE A 194 13.89 7.90 11.12
N SER A 195 15.03 8.06 10.46
CA SER A 195 15.85 9.28 10.57
C SER A 195 15.10 10.53 10.08
N GLN A 196 14.34 10.41 8.99
CA GLN A 196 13.48 11.49 8.49
C GLN A 196 12.40 11.88 9.50
N ARG A 197 11.74 10.90 10.14
CA ARG A 197 10.72 11.16 11.18
C ARG A 197 11.30 11.83 12.42
N ILE A 198 12.51 11.47 12.82
CA ILE A 198 13.24 12.14 13.91
C ILE A 198 13.56 13.59 13.51
N ALA A 199 14.10 13.80 12.30
CA ALA A 199 14.47 15.13 11.81
C ALA A 199 13.27 16.08 11.65
N ASP A 200 12.10 15.57 11.23
CA ASP A 200 10.82 16.32 11.17
C ASP A 200 10.15 16.46 12.55
N GLY A 201 10.83 16.05 13.62
CA GLY A 201 10.38 16.19 15.01
C GLY A 201 9.06 15.49 15.29
N GLN A 202 8.72 14.42 14.56
CA GLN A 202 7.42 13.74 14.67
C GLN A 202 7.30 12.88 15.94
N LEU A 203 8.43 12.55 16.59
CA LEU A 203 8.48 11.64 17.73
C LEU A 203 8.72 12.37 19.07
N VAL A 204 8.71 13.70 19.07
CA VAL A 204 9.09 14.52 20.26
C VAL A 204 8.03 14.58 21.35
N GLU A 205 6.80 14.14 21.06
CA GLU A 205 5.66 14.16 21.98
C GLU A 205 5.28 12.75 22.48
N CYS A 206 6.17 11.77 22.29
CA CYS A 206 6.00 10.40 22.76
C CYS A 206 7.26 9.91 23.50
N ASP A 207 7.09 8.93 24.40
CA ASP A 207 8.17 8.44 25.26
C ASP A 207 9.09 7.40 24.61
N LEU A 208 9.28 7.42 23.28
CA LEU A 208 10.22 6.52 22.60
C LEU A 208 11.67 6.93 22.83
N THR A 209 12.49 5.98 23.29
CA THR A 209 13.93 6.19 23.43
C THR A 209 14.67 5.84 22.14
N LEU A 210 15.91 6.31 21.97
CA LEU A 210 16.76 5.88 20.85
C LEU A 210 17.03 4.37 20.86
N ALA A 211 17.07 3.76 22.06
CA ALA A 211 17.19 2.31 22.19
C ALA A 211 15.92 1.59 21.67
N ASP A 212 14.74 2.13 21.98
CA ASP A 212 13.47 1.62 21.45
C ASP A 212 13.46 1.70 19.92
N LEU A 213 13.88 2.84 19.35
CA LEU A 213 13.91 3.04 17.88
C LEU A 213 14.83 2.06 17.17
N ASN A 214 16.00 1.75 17.74
CA ASN A 214 16.91 0.75 17.18
C ASN A 214 16.27 -0.64 17.14
N LEU A 215 15.58 -1.03 18.21
CA LEU A 215 14.92 -2.33 18.31
C LEU A 215 13.68 -2.41 17.39
N ILE A 216 12.90 -1.33 17.32
CA ILE A 216 11.79 -1.18 16.37
C ILE A 216 12.30 -1.34 14.93
N ALA A 217 13.40 -0.65 14.57
CA ALA A 217 14.01 -0.75 13.25
C ALA A 217 14.43 -2.19 12.91
N GLU A 218 15.05 -2.89 13.85
CA GLU A 218 15.42 -4.30 13.71
C GLU A 218 14.20 -5.19 13.42
N ARG A 219 13.11 -4.99 14.18
CA ARG A 219 11.88 -5.76 14.00
C ARG A 219 11.18 -5.47 12.69
N PHE A 220 11.13 -4.21 12.26
CA PHE A 220 10.59 -3.87 10.95
C PHE A 220 11.38 -4.53 9.82
N ARG A 221 12.73 -4.48 9.87
CA ARG A 221 13.57 -5.15 8.87
C ARG A 221 13.29 -6.65 8.82
N PHE A 222 13.24 -7.31 9.98
CA PHE A 222 12.97 -8.75 10.08
C PHE A 222 11.61 -9.14 9.50
N THR A 223 10.56 -8.42 9.90
CA THR A 223 9.19 -8.68 9.46
C THR A 223 9.02 -8.41 7.97
N LEU A 224 9.55 -7.30 7.45
CA LEU A 224 9.54 -7.00 6.01
C LEU A 224 10.28 -8.05 5.20
N MET A 225 11.46 -8.49 5.63
CA MET A 225 12.19 -9.55 4.93
C MET A 225 11.32 -10.81 4.82
N THR A 226 10.73 -11.25 5.94
CA THR A 226 9.85 -12.43 5.97
C THR A 226 8.67 -12.30 5.00
N MET A 227 8.04 -11.12 4.93
CA MET A 227 6.88 -10.87 4.06
C MET A 227 7.24 -10.71 2.58
N LEU A 228 8.38 -10.08 2.28
CA LEU A 228 8.81 -9.72 0.93
C LEU A 228 9.68 -10.77 0.26
N HIS A 229 10.05 -11.86 0.97
CA HIS A 229 10.73 -12.99 0.34
C HIS A 229 9.86 -13.57 -0.77
N THR A 230 10.31 -13.41 -2.02
CA THR A 230 9.78 -14.14 -3.17
C THR A 230 9.83 -15.63 -2.89
N ARG A 231 8.66 -16.28 -2.86
CA ARG A 231 8.59 -17.75 -2.91
C ARG A 231 9.43 -18.21 -4.09
N ILE A 232 10.43 -19.06 -3.83
CA ILE A 232 11.24 -19.69 -4.88
C ILE A 232 10.25 -20.39 -5.82
N ALA A 233 10.22 -19.95 -7.08
CA ALA A 233 9.43 -20.64 -8.10
C ALA A 233 10.02 -22.04 -8.26
N TYR A 234 9.20 -23.07 -8.00
CA TYR A 234 9.60 -24.44 -8.28
C TYR A 234 9.97 -24.53 -9.77
N PRO A 235 11.13 -25.16 -10.11
CA PRO A 235 11.50 -25.33 -11.50
C PRO A 235 10.36 -26.07 -12.21
N LYS A 236 9.82 -25.44 -13.25
CA LYS A 236 8.86 -26.09 -14.14
C LYS A 236 9.58 -27.30 -14.73
N GLN A 237 9.10 -28.50 -14.46
CA GLN A 237 9.54 -29.66 -15.22
C GLN A 237 9.11 -29.41 -16.66
N ASP A 238 10.08 -29.21 -17.56
CA ASP A 238 9.84 -29.18 -19.00
C ASP A 238 9.30 -30.55 -19.40
N THR A 239 7.98 -30.69 -19.35
CA THR A 239 7.29 -31.79 -20.02
C THR A 239 7.40 -31.46 -21.51
N LYS A 240 8.49 -31.92 -22.13
CA LYS A 240 8.57 -32.02 -23.59
C LYS A 240 7.48 -32.99 -24.01
N ILE A 241 6.29 -32.46 -24.26
CA ILE A 241 5.25 -33.16 -25.00
C ILE A 241 5.79 -33.18 -26.43
N THR A 242 6.42 -34.29 -26.80
CA THR A 242 6.76 -34.59 -28.19
C THR A 242 5.45 -34.59 -28.97
N PRO A 243 5.25 -33.73 -29.98
CA PRO A 243 4.07 -33.78 -30.79
C PRO A 243 4.08 -35.10 -31.56
N ILE A 244 3.09 -35.95 -31.29
CA ILE A 244 2.78 -37.11 -32.14
C ILE A 244 2.46 -36.52 -33.51
N ARG A 245 3.26 -36.90 -34.51
CA ARG A 245 3.01 -36.53 -35.91
C ARG A 245 1.69 -37.17 -36.33
N ASP A 246 0.65 -36.37 -36.48
CA ASP A 246 -0.55 -36.74 -37.21
C ASP A 246 -0.17 -36.98 -38.69
N THR A 247 0.02 -38.25 -39.05
CA THR A 247 0.06 -38.68 -40.43
C THR A 247 -1.34 -38.58 -41.01
N ALA A 248 -1.56 -37.57 -41.85
CA ALA A 248 -2.76 -37.39 -42.63
C ALA A 248 -3.15 -38.65 -43.39
N LEU A 249 -4.36 -39.16 -43.14
CA LEU A 249 -5.07 -40.07 -44.04
C LEU A 249 -6.07 -39.22 -44.83
N GLN A 250 -5.68 -38.82 -46.04
CA GLN A 250 -6.62 -38.40 -47.08
C GLN A 250 -7.38 -39.62 -47.58
N PRO A 251 -8.72 -39.55 -47.77
CA PRO A 251 -9.48 -40.64 -48.35
C PRO A 251 -9.41 -40.60 -49.88
N ASP A 252 -8.76 -41.60 -50.48
CA ASP A 252 -8.83 -41.87 -51.92
C ASP A 252 -10.17 -42.56 -52.25
N VAL A 253 -10.95 -41.93 -53.12
CA VAL A 253 -12.19 -42.47 -53.69
C VAL A 253 -11.93 -42.81 -55.15
N MET A 254 -12.34 -44.03 -55.56
CA MET A 254 -12.50 -44.58 -56.93
C MET A 254 -11.44 -45.58 -57.41
N ALA A 255 -11.69 -46.87 -57.14
CA ALA A 255 -11.78 -47.96 -58.13
C ALA A 255 -12.06 -49.25 -57.33
N GLY A 256 -13.21 -49.91 -57.43
CA GLY A 256 -13.74 -50.46 -58.67
C GLY A 256 -13.60 -51.98 -58.64
N THR A 257 -14.66 -52.64 -58.13
CA THR A 257 -15.08 -54.01 -58.48
C THR A 257 -14.30 -55.22 -57.91
N ARG A 258 -14.96 -56.01 -57.04
CA ARG A 258 -15.47 -57.39 -57.28
C ARG A 258 -15.49 -58.24 -55.99
N LYS A 259 -16.71 -58.43 -55.47
CA LYS A 259 -17.44 -59.68 -55.09
C LYS A 259 -16.74 -60.83 -54.30
N PRO A 260 -17.55 -61.68 -53.61
CA PRO A 260 -17.43 -61.93 -52.17
C PRO A 260 -17.22 -63.41 -51.81
N GLU A 261 -17.13 -63.71 -50.52
CA GLU A 261 -17.46 -64.96 -49.78
C GLU A 261 -16.52 -65.01 -48.55
N SER A 262 -16.88 -65.44 -47.35
CA SER A 262 -18.06 -66.06 -46.76
C SER A 262 -17.88 -66.01 -45.23
N ALA A 263 -19.00 -65.82 -44.51
CA ALA A 263 -19.40 -66.35 -43.19
C ALA A 263 -18.41 -66.54 -41.99
N PRO A 264 -18.95 -66.48 -40.75
CA PRO A 264 -18.28 -66.09 -39.50
C PRO A 264 -17.79 -67.37 -38.72
N PRO A 265 -17.31 -67.39 -37.44
CA PRO A 265 -18.03 -66.84 -36.28
C PRO A 265 -17.25 -66.56 -34.95
N ILE A 266 -18.00 -66.02 -33.97
CA ILE A 266 -18.05 -66.42 -32.53
C ILE A 266 -16.84 -66.12 -31.60
N SER A 267 -17.12 -65.17 -30.69
CA SER A 267 -17.27 -65.33 -29.22
C SER A 267 -16.08 -65.34 -28.26
N ALA A 268 -16.39 -64.72 -27.11
CA ALA A 268 -15.94 -64.96 -25.74
C ALA A 268 -14.49 -64.54 -25.41
N ALA A 269 -14.20 -63.85 -24.32
CA ALA A 269 -14.96 -63.51 -23.10
C ALA A 269 -14.47 -62.17 -22.54
#